data_AF-A0A2I1HQ33-F1
#
_entry.id   AF-A0A2I1HQ33-F1
#
_cell.length_a   1.000
_cell.length_b   1.000
_cell.length_c   1.000
_cell.angle_alpha   90.00
_cell.angle_beta   90.00
_cell.angle_gamma   90.00
#
_symmetry.space_group_name_H-M   'P 1'
#
loop_
_entity.id
_entity.type
_entity.pdbx_description
1 polymer ?
#
loop_
_entity_poly.entity_id
_entity_poly.type
_entity_poly.pdbx_seq_one_letter_code
_entity_poly.pdbx_strand_id
1 'polypeptide(L)'
;KSTKDSFIFSFTNKNNFRTAKVAYSEEDQYSIRCYRHCGPFFGYGDLYTNYVFSYVWQTEYRRSYPTLNLPDRMNVDDYEVFQVIKK
;
A
#
# COMPACT_ATOMS: atom_id res chain seq x y z
N LYS A 1 -13.54 0.66 -0.74
CA LYS A 1 -13.94 -0.17 0.43
C LYS A 1 -13.31 0.46 1.66
N SER A 2 -14.12 0.68 2.71
CA SER A 2 -13.65 1.15 4.02
C SER A 2 -13.43 -0.05 4.94
N THR A 3 -12.33 -0.08 5.68
CA THR A 3 -12.05 -1.06 6.73
C THR A 3 -10.88 -0.59 7.60
N LYS A 4 -10.94 -0.85 8.91
CA LYS A 4 -9.84 -0.57 9.86
C LYS A 4 -8.78 -1.67 9.86
N ASP A 5 -9.12 -2.84 9.32
CA ASP A 5 -8.24 -4.01 9.30
C ASP A 5 -7.20 -3.93 8.18
N SER A 6 -7.34 -2.95 7.28
CA SER A 6 -6.34 -2.69 6.24
C SER A 6 -5.16 -1.93 6.84
N PHE A 7 -3.95 -2.39 6.52
CA PHE A 7 -2.71 -1.76 6.95
C PHE A 7 -1.67 -1.80 5.82
N ILE A 8 -0.79 -0.81 5.83
CA ILE A 8 0.43 -0.76 5.01
C ILE A 8 1.60 -0.91 5.97
N PHE A 9 2.62 -1.67 5.59
CA PHE A 9 3.84 -1.79 6.35
C PHE A 9 5.06 -1.69 5.45
N SER A 10 6.19 -1.29 6.04
CA SER A 10 7.47 -1.25 5.35
C SER A 10 8.60 -1.69 6.26
N PHE A 11 9.63 -2.30 5.65
CA PHE A 11 10.87 -2.63 6.32
C PHE A 11 11.97 -1.71 5.80
N THR A 12 12.63 -0.98 6.70
CA THR A 12 13.85 -0.23 6.35
C THR A 12 15.04 -1.18 6.13
N ASN A 13 15.01 -2.35 6.76
CA ASN A 13 16.03 -3.38 6.63
C ASN A 13 15.37 -4.76 6.59
N LYS A 14 15.55 -5.49 5.48
CA LYS A 14 14.99 -6.83 5.26
C LYS A 14 15.44 -7.88 6.28
N ASN A 15 16.57 -7.65 6.95
CA ASN A 15 17.13 -8.56 7.96
C ASN A 15 16.75 -8.16 9.40
N ASN A 16 16.07 -7.03 9.62
CA ASN A 16 15.69 -6.55 10.95
C ASN A 16 14.21 -6.17 11.02
N PHE A 17 13.36 -7.16 11.30
CA PHE A 17 11.91 -6.98 11.42
C PHE A 17 11.48 -6.10 12.59
N ARG A 18 12.32 -5.89 13.62
CA ARG A 18 11.98 -5.03 14.76
C ARG A 18 11.84 -3.55 14.37
N THR A 19 12.39 -3.17 13.22
CA THR A 19 12.33 -1.81 12.70
C THR A 19 11.20 -1.60 11.69
N ALA A 20 10.32 -2.59 11.53
CA ALA A 20 9.16 -2.46 10.66
C ALA A 20 8.26 -1.32 11.13
N LYS A 21 7.75 -0.55 10.19
CA LYS A 21 6.72 0.45 10.43
C LYS A 21 5.40 -0.07 9.89
N VAL A 22 4.32 0.19 10.61
CA VAL A 22 2.97 -0.19 10.21
C VAL A 22 2.04 1.01 10.37
N ALA A 23 1.15 1.19 9.41
CA ALA A 23 0.12 2.22 9.38
C ALA A 23 -1.22 1.55 9.10
N TYR A 24 -2.18 1.72 10.01
CA TYR A 24 -3.55 1.24 9.85
C TYR A 24 -4.42 2.30 9.19
N SER A 25 -5.49 1.88 8.52
CA SER A 25 -6.40 2.82 7.85
C SER A 25 -7.18 3.67 8.87
N GLU A 26 -7.23 4.98 8.67
CA GLU A 26 -7.87 5.97 9.56
C GLU A 26 -9.40 6.05 9.42
N GLU A 27 -10.08 4.93 9.14
CA GLU A 27 -11.55 4.83 9.03
C GLU A 27 -12.20 5.61 7.89
N ASP A 28 -11.42 6.07 6.92
CA ASP A 28 -11.99 6.75 5.76
C ASP A 28 -12.71 5.79 4.80
N GLN A 29 -13.39 6.35 3.81
CA GLN A 29 -14.13 5.55 2.82
C GLN A 29 -13.22 4.87 1.78
N TYR A 30 -11.90 5.10 1.86
CA TYR A 30 -10.95 4.89 0.78
C TYR A 30 -9.85 3.87 1.09
N SER A 31 -9.91 3.12 2.21
CA SER A 31 -8.90 2.13 2.61
C SER A 31 -8.36 1.27 1.46
N ILE A 32 -9.25 0.74 0.60
CA ILE A 32 -8.91 -0.01 -0.62
C ILE A 32 -9.78 0.48 -1.78
N ARG A 33 -9.18 0.75 -2.94
CA ARG A 33 -9.88 1.16 -4.18
C ARG A 33 -9.55 0.19 -5.32
N CYS A 34 -10.49 0.06 -6.25
CA CYS A 34 -10.37 -0.84 -7.40
C CYS A 34 -10.66 -0.05 -8.67
N TYR A 35 -9.63 0.60 -9.24
CA TYR A 35 -9.76 1.28 -10.52
C TYR A 35 -9.44 0.35 -11.67
N ARG A 36 -10.24 0.42 -12.74
CA ARG A 36 -10.02 -0.42 -13.94
C ARG A 36 -8.66 -0.21 -14.60
N HIS A 37 -8.05 0.97 -14.40
CA HIS A 37 -6.75 1.34 -14.96
C HIS A 37 -5.59 1.23 -13.95
N CYS A 38 -5.85 0.71 -12.75
CA CYS A 38 -4.84 0.53 -11.71
C CYS A 38 -4.73 -0.95 -11.30
N GLY A 39 -3.55 -1.32 -10.82
CA GLY A 39 -3.37 -2.55 -10.04
C GLY A 39 -3.85 -2.34 -8.60
N PRO A 40 -3.13 -2.85 -7.58
CA PRO A 40 -3.39 -2.53 -6.19
C PRO A 40 -3.44 -1.01 -5.95
N PHE A 41 -4.45 -0.57 -5.21
CA PHE A 41 -4.64 0.84 -4.84
C PHE A 41 -5.13 0.93 -3.39
N PHE A 42 -4.25 1.39 -2.51
CA PHE A 42 -4.53 1.57 -1.10
C PHE A 42 -4.74 3.05 -0.78
N GLY A 43 -5.81 3.32 -0.04
CA GLY A 43 -6.14 4.66 0.41
C GLY A 43 -6.61 5.59 -0.70
N TYR A 44 -6.43 6.89 -0.49
CA TYR A 44 -6.70 7.93 -1.47
C TYR A 44 -5.47 8.20 -2.35
N GLY A 45 -4.56 7.24 -2.48
CA GLY A 45 -3.30 7.36 -3.22
C GLY A 45 -2.09 7.27 -2.31
N ASP A 46 -2.27 6.67 -1.13
CA ASP A 46 -1.24 6.40 -0.14
C ASP A 46 -0.23 5.37 -0.64
N LEU A 47 -0.68 4.38 -1.42
CA LEU A 47 0.19 3.45 -2.13
C LEU A 47 -0.56 2.80 -3.29
N TYR A 48 -0.09 2.97 -4.52
CA TYR A 48 -0.76 2.39 -5.69
C TYR A 48 0.16 2.16 -6.88
N THR A 49 -0.32 1.36 -7.84
CA THR A 49 0.30 1.22 -9.17
C THR A 49 -0.74 1.40 -10.27
N ASN A 50 -0.32 1.99 -11.38
CA ASN A 50 -1.13 2.23 -12.58
C ASN A 50 -0.57 1.38 -13.73
N TYR A 51 -1.43 0.76 -14.53
CA TYR A 51 -1.00 -0.07 -15.66
C TYR A 51 -0.23 0.69 -16.76
N VAL A 52 -0.36 2.02 -16.82
CA VAL A 52 0.46 2.89 -17.69
C VAL A 52 1.94 2.88 -17.27
N PHE A 53 2.21 2.71 -15.97
CA PHE A 53 3.55 2.64 -15.40
C PHE A 53 3.68 1.35 -14.59
N SER A 54 3.52 0.20 -15.25
CA SER A 54 3.39 -1.12 -14.62
C SER A 54 4.52 -1.54 -13.69
N TYR A 55 5.68 -0.87 -13.75
CA TYR A 55 6.87 -1.16 -12.93
C TYR A 55 7.14 -0.10 -11.84
N VAL A 56 6.22 0.84 -11.65
CA VAL A 56 6.38 1.93 -10.68
C VAL A 56 5.20 1.95 -9.73
N TRP A 57 5.51 1.88 -8.44
CA TRP A 57 4.57 2.17 -7.38
C TRP A 57 4.70 3.63 -6.96
N GLN A 58 3.59 4.25 -6.61
CA GLN A 58 3.49 5.67 -6.35
C GLN A 58 2.79 5.95 -5.04
N THR A 59 3.18 7.06 -4.42
CA THR A 59 2.48 7.65 -3.29
C THR A 59 2.23 9.12 -3.62
N GLU A 60 0.98 9.54 -3.65
CA GLU A 60 0.58 10.89 -4.07
C GLU A 60 -0.12 11.64 -2.94
N TYR A 61 -0.97 10.93 -2.19
CA TYR A 61 -1.76 11.49 -1.10
C TYR A 61 -1.51 10.68 0.16
N ARG A 62 -1.38 11.34 1.31
CA ARG A 62 -1.13 10.70 2.62
C ARG A 62 -2.31 11.02 3.53
N ARG A 63 -3.43 10.34 3.30
CA ARG A 63 -4.74 10.71 3.89
C ARG A 63 -5.43 9.54 4.56
N SER A 64 -5.43 8.37 3.93
CA SER A 64 -6.18 7.23 4.43
C SER A 64 -5.40 6.41 5.44
N TYR A 65 -4.08 6.62 5.50
CA TYR A 65 -3.15 5.96 6.40
C TYR A 65 -2.18 7.00 6.99
N PRO A 66 -1.72 6.83 8.25
CA PRO A 66 -0.59 7.58 8.78
C PRO A 66 0.63 7.46 7.87
N THR A 67 1.38 8.55 7.70
CA THR A 67 2.56 8.55 6.81
C THR A 67 3.64 7.58 7.29
N LEU A 68 4.09 6.73 6.37
CA LEU A 68 5.26 5.86 6.55
C LEU A 68 6.55 6.45 5.99
N ASN A 69 6.51 7.68 5.46
CA ASN A 69 7.60 8.35 4.74
C ASN A 69 8.13 7.54 3.56
N LEU A 70 7.20 6.94 2.80
CA LEU A 70 7.54 6.25 1.55
C LEU A 70 7.97 7.28 0.47
N PRO A 71 8.89 6.89 -0.44
CA PRO A 71 9.20 7.68 -1.62
C PRO A 71 7.98 7.88 -2.52
N ASP A 72 7.89 9.03 -3.17
CA ASP A 72 6.76 9.34 -4.06
C ASP A 72 6.68 8.39 -5.28
N ARG A 73 7.83 7.86 -5.72
CA ARG A 73 7.94 6.86 -6.78
C ARG A 73 8.95 5.79 -6.40
N MET A 74 8.58 4.53 -6.59
CA MET A 74 9.39 3.36 -6.29
C MET A 74 9.39 2.44 -7.51
N ASN A 75 10.57 2.14 -8.06
CA ASN A 75 10.70 1.09 -9.06
C ASN A 75 10.48 -0.25 -8.36
N VAL A 76 9.68 -1.11 -8.97
CA VAL A 76 9.32 -2.42 -8.42
C VAL A 76 9.85 -3.51 -9.32
N ASP A 77 10.67 -4.37 -8.73
CA ASP A 77 11.19 -5.57 -9.39
C ASP A 77 10.11 -6.65 -9.52
N ASP A 78 9.33 -6.87 -8.45
CA ASP A 78 8.21 -7.82 -8.43
C ASP A 78 7.17 -7.46 -7.35
N TYR A 79 5.94 -7.97 -7.48
CA TYR A 79 4.93 -7.92 -6.42
C TYR A 79 4.09 -9.21 -6.39
N GLU A 80 3.84 -9.71 -5.19
CA GLU A 80 3.11 -10.96 -4.97
C GLU A 80 1.79 -10.71 -4.22
N VAL A 81 0.76 -11.49 -4.52
CA VAL A 81 -0.55 -11.42 -3.86
C VAL A 81 -0.90 -12.76 -3.24
N PHE A 82 -1.16 -12.75 -1.93
CA PHE A 82 -1.48 -13.96 -1.16
C PHE A 82 -2.88 -13.86 -0.56
N GLN A 83 -3.63 -14.97 -0.63
CA GLN A 83 -4.89 -15.14 0.10
C GLN A 83 -4.68 -16.13 1.24
N VAL A 84 -4.99 -15.71 2.46
CA VAL A 84 -4.94 -16.58 3.64
C VAL A 84 -6.30 -17.26 3.82
N ILE A 85 -6.32 -18.59 3.77
CA ILE A 85 -7.50 -19.43 4.02
C ILE A 85 -7.29 -20.27 5.28
N LYS A 86 -8.36 -20.46 6.08
CA LYS A 86 -8.32 -21.45 7.16
C LYS A 86 -8.23 -22.85 6.55
N LYS A 87 -7.45 -23.72 7.18
CA LYS A 87 -7.42 -25.15 6.86
C LYS A 87 -8.67 -25.85 7.36
#